data_AF-A0ABD3VEL9-F1
#
_entry.id   AF-A0ABD3VEL9-F1
#
_cell.length_a   1.000
_cell.length_b   1.000
_cell.length_c   1.000
_cell.angle_alpha   90.00
_cell.angle_beta   90.00
_cell.angle_gamma   90.00
#
_symmetry.space_group_name_H-M   'P 1'
#
loop_
_entity.id
_entity.type
_entity.pdbx_description
1 polymer ?
#
loop_
_entity_poly.entity_id
_entity_poly.type
_entity_poly.pdbx_seq_one_letter_code
_entity_poly.pdbx_strand_id
1 'polypeptide(L)'
;MQAVRPNADDLRAYLLRELLIDYPEFLCEKHSEFIGTMPVCHMDLRNIISCAFPPNMHLPDPLTPGLKVEMIPEVHQHLKISPIFVRIIMSMSYKQDLDSFFEVGEPVRIIHDVMYSISLDDIYRTFDVRLINAIVHYVGTKAIDYIYSKGLTSSKSNIAGTWHEKFFSRLFEFEGIGRYHFLMTICNQLTYQNSRTHYFNCMLQYLFSNVSSDFYMQDKIVRQV
;
A
#
# COMPACT_ATOMS: atom_id res chain seq x y z
N MET A 1 -5.93 29.83 36.04
CA MET A 1 -5.41 29.07 34.88
C MET A 1 -6.32 27.86 34.68
N GLN A 2 -7.23 27.92 33.69
CA GLN A 2 -7.98 26.72 33.29
C GLN A 2 -7.01 25.81 32.54
N ALA A 3 -6.81 24.59 33.03
CA ALA A 3 -6.10 23.56 32.29
C ALA A 3 -6.90 23.28 31.01
N VAL A 4 -6.34 23.66 29.86
CA VAL A 4 -6.87 23.28 28.55
C VAL A 4 -6.82 21.76 28.51
N ARG A 5 -8.00 21.11 28.50
CA ARG A 5 -8.06 19.67 28.34
C ARG A 5 -7.42 19.33 26.99
N PRO A 6 -6.46 18.40 26.93
CA PRO A 6 -5.85 18.02 25.66
C PRO A 6 -6.95 17.57 24.69
N ASN A 7 -6.82 17.95 23.42
CA ASN A 7 -7.75 17.51 22.39
C ASN A 7 -7.69 15.98 22.29
N ALA A 8 -8.77 15.33 21.86
CA ALA A 8 -8.81 13.89 21.71
C ALA A 8 -7.69 13.36 20.80
N ASP A 9 -7.28 14.15 19.80
CA ASP A 9 -6.17 13.81 18.90
C ASP A 9 -4.81 13.93 19.58
N ASP A 10 -4.62 14.88 20.50
CA ASP A 10 -3.38 15.01 21.28
C ASP A 10 -3.19 13.77 22.16
N LEU A 11 -4.27 13.29 22.78
CA LEU A 11 -4.24 12.08 23.61
C LEU A 11 -3.96 10.82 22.76
N ARG A 12 -4.55 10.72 21.57
CA ARG A 12 -4.25 9.62 20.62
C ARG A 12 -2.79 9.65 20.18
N ALA A 13 -2.28 10.82 19.82
CA ALA A 13 -0.89 11.00 19.41
C ALA A 13 0.07 10.62 20.54
N TYR A 14 -0.24 11.05 21.77
CA TYR A 14 0.53 10.69 22.95
C TYR A 14 0.59 9.16 23.14
N LEU A 15 -0.56 8.48 23.15
CA LEU A 15 -0.61 7.02 23.29
C LEU A 15 0.16 6.29 22.19
N LEU A 16 0.05 6.73 20.93
CA LEU A 16 0.79 6.12 19.82
C LEU A 16 2.31 6.34 19.95
N ARG A 17 2.75 7.46 20.51
CA ARG A 17 4.19 7.71 20.77
C ARG A 17 4.72 6.83 21.88
N GLU A 18 3.98 6.65 22.97
CA GLU A 18 4.35 5.72 24.04
C GLU A 18 4.46 4.28 23.48
N LEU A 19 3.48 3.85 22.67
CA LEU A 19 3.54 2.56 21.98
C LEU A 19 4.72 2.45 21.02
N LEU A 20 5.08 3.53 20.32
CA LEU A 20 6.23 3.54 19.41
C LEU A 20 7.55 3.36 20.16
N ILE A 21 7.67 3.96 21.35
CA ILE A 21 8.86 3.86 22.18
C ILE A 21 8.97 2.48 22.81
N ASP A 22 7.89 2.01 23.45
CA ASP A 22 7.93 0.80 24.27
C ASP A 22 7.66 -0.50 23.46
N TYR A 23 6.84 -0.42 22.41
CA TYR A 23 6.35 -1.58 21.65
C TYR A 23 6.29 -1.33 20.13
N PRO A 24 7.39 -0.91 19.47
CA PRO A 24 7.38 -0.62 18.04
C PRO A 24 7.00 -1.83 17.16
N GLU A 25 7.31 -3.05 17.59
CA GLU A 25 6.93 -4.29 16.87
C GLU A 25 5.42 -4.47 16.78
N PHE A 26 4.68 -4.12 17.84
CA PHE A 26 3.22 -4.19 17.84
C PHE A 26 2.63 -3.24 16.81
N LEU A 27 3.16 -2.00 16.73
CA LEU A 27 2.75 -1.04 15.70
C LEU A 27 3.09 -1.52 14.29
N CYS A 28 4.24 -2.19 14.10
CA CYS A 28 4.61 -2.80 12.82
C CYS A 28 3.62 -3.89 12.40
N GLU A 29 3.29 -4.81 13.31
CA GLU A 29 2.38 -5.92 13.05
C GLU A 29 0.96 -5.42 12.75
N LYS A 30 0.51 -4.42 13.51
CA LYS A 30 -0.84 -3.84 13.41
C LYS A 30 -0.97 -2.66 12.46
N HIS A 31 0.12 -2.27 11.79
CA HIS A 31 0.19 -1.12 10.89
C HIS A 31 -0.99 -1.09 9.91
N SER A 32 -1.20 -2.20 9.19
CA SER A 32 -2.25 -2.34 8.19
C SER A 32 -3.67 -2.20 8.75
N GLU A 33 -3.89 -2.64 9.98
CA GLU A 33 -5.20 -2.55 10.66
C GLU A 33 -5.47 -1.11 11.11
N PHE A 34 -4.47 -0.44 11.70
CA PHE A 34 -4.60 0.95 12.12
C PHE A 34 -4.75 1.90 10.93
N ILE A 35 -3.83 1.85 9.98
CA ILE A 35 -3.87 2.73 8.80
C ILE A 35 -5.10 2.48 7.94
N GLY A 36 -5.56 1.21 7.85
CA GLY A 36 -6.75 0.84 7.10
C GLY A 36 -8.07 1.36 7.68
N THR A 37 -8.10 1.73 8.97
CA THR A 37 -9.30 2.22 9.66
C THR A 37 -9.26 3.72 9.97
N MET A 38 -8.07 4.31 10.04
CA MET A 38 -7.92 5.73 10.33
C MET A 38 -8.34 6.59 9.11
N PRO A 39 -9.02 7.73 9.30
CA PRO A 39 -9.27 8.67 8.22
C PRO A 39 -7.98 9.28 7.66
N VAL A 40 -8.01 9.71 6.39
CA VAL A 40 -6.82 10.24 5.69
C VAL A 40 -6.37 11.60 6.24
N CYS A 41 -7.27 12.37 6.86
CA CYS A 41 -6.92 13.65 7.48
C CYS A 41 -6.01 13.54 8.71
N HIS A 42 -5.89 12.36 9.34
CA HIS A 42 -5.06 12.17 10.54
C HIS A 42 -3.60 11.86 10.19
N MET A 43 -2.97 12.72 9.38
CA MET A 43 -1.63 12.48 8.85
C MET A 43 -0.59 12.29 9.96
N ASP A 44 -0.64 13.09 11.03
CA ASP A 44 0.33 12.99 12.13
C ASP A 44 0.25 11.63 12.83
N LEU A 45 -0.96 11.14 13.11
CA LEU A 45 -1.17 9.85 13.74
C LEU A 45 -0.72 8.71 12.83
N ARG A 46 -1.01 8.80 11.53
CA ARG A 46 -0.57 7.82 10.52
C ARG A 46 0.96 7.79 10.42
N ASN A 47 1.61 8.94 10.44
CA ASN A 47 3.06 9.06 10.38
C ASN A 47 3.71 8.40 11.60
N ILE A 48 3.17 8.60 12.81
CA ILE A 48 3.69 7.94 14.03
C ILE A 48 3.68 6.41 13.86
N ILE A 49 2.58 5.86 13.34
CA ILE A 49 2.45 4.40 13.12
C ILE A 49 3.40 3.92 12.00
N SER A 50 3.50 4.66 10.90
CA SER A 50 4.37 4.31 9.77
C SER A 50 5.86 4.45 10.07
N CYS A 51 6.23 5.24 11.09
CA CYS A 51 7.61 5.34 11.58
C CYS A 51 8.03 4.15 12.47
N ALA A 52 7.13 3.23 12.83
CA ALA A 52 7.51 2.04 13.58
C ALA A 52 8.36 1.09 12.73
N PHE A 53 9.43 0.56 13.32
CA PHE A 53 10.27 -0.47 12.71
C PHE A 53 10.80 -1.43 13.80
N PRO A 54 11.17 -2.68 13.45
CA PRO A 54 11.70 -3.63 14.42
C PRO A 54 12.98 -3.12 15.12
N PRO A 55 13.15 -3.29 16.44
CA PRO A 55 14.28 -2.71 17.19
C PRO A 55 15.68 -3.13 16.69
N ASN A 56 15.80 -4.35 16.15
CA ASN A 56 17.06 -4.90 15.67
C ASN A 56 17.37 -4.56 14.21
N MET A 57 16.58 -3.67 13.60
CA MET A 57 16.74 -3.29 12.21
C MET A 57 17.66 -2.07 12.08
N HIS A 58 18.68 -2.19 11.22
CA HIS A 58 19.56 -1.07 10.90
C HIS A 58 19.07 -0.38 9.62
N LEU A 59 18.41 0.77 9.79
CA LEU A 59 17.98 1.58 8.66
C LEU A 59 19.18 2.35 8.10
N PRO A 60 19.59 2.14 6.84
CA PRO A 60 20.62 2.96 6.22
C PRO A 60 20.11 4.39 6.04
N ASP A 61 21.01 5.37 6.11
CA ASP A 61 20.67 6.76 5.82
C ASP A 61 20.20 6.86 4.35
N PRO A 62 18.93 7.28 4.10
CA PRO A 62 18.38 7.42 2.75
C PRO A 62 19.19 8.35 1.84
N LEU A 63 19.95 9.28 2.40
CA LEU A 63 20.77 10.25 1.66
C LEU A 63 22.17 9.73 1.33
N THR A 64 22.50 8.49 1.72
CA THR A 64 23.79 7.87 1.41
C THR A 64 23.94 7.73 -0.12
N PRO A 65 24.93 8.39 -0.75
CA PRO A 65 25.13 8.30 -2.20
C PRO A 65 25.43 6.85 -2.62
N GLY A 66 24.73 6.37 -3.65
CA GLY A 66 24.93 5.01 -4.17
C GLY A 66 24.33 3.90 -3.30
N LEU A 67 23.47 4.23 -2.33
CA LEU A 67 22.71 3.23 -1.57
C LEU A 67 21.90 2.33 -2.51
N LYS A 68 22.26 1.05 -2.55
CA LYS A 68 21.54 0.04 -3.30
C LYS A 68 20.53 -0.64 -2.39
N VAL A 69 19.29 -0.16 -2.41
CA VAL A 69 18.18 -0.69 -1.60
C VAL A 69 17.99 -2.19 -1.81
N GLU A 70 18.21 -2.69 -3.01
CA GLU A 70 18.17 -4.12 -3.37
C GLU A 70 19.16 -5.02 -2.60
N MET A 71 20.25 -4.44 -2.06
CA MET A 71 21.26 -5.16 -1.28
C MET A 71 20.91 -5.32 0.20
N ILE A 72 19.85 -4.65 0.65
CA ILE A 72 19.39 -4.70 2.04
C ILE A 72 18.72 -6.08 2.27
N PRO A 73 19.22 -6.92 3.20
CA PRO A 73 18.66 -8.26 3.43
C PRO A 73 17.16 -8.25 3.77
N GLU A 74 16.71 -7.23 4.49
CA GLU A 74 15.33 -7.04 4.94
C GLU A 74 14.36 -6.88 3.76
N VAL A 75 14.83 -6.37 2.62
CA VAL A 75 14.05 -6.26 1.38
C VAL A 75 13.65 -7.64 0.83
N HIS A 76 14.31 -8.71 1.24
CA HIS A 76 13.95 -10.08 0.83
C HIS A 76 13.07 -10.79 1.87
N GLN A 77 12.75 -10.16 3.01
CA GLN A 77 11.89 -10.76 4.02
C GLN A 77 10.43 -10.73 3.58
N HIS A 78 9.82 -11.91 3.57
CA HIS A 78 8.42 -12.08 3.21
C HIS A 78 7.50 -11.62 4.36
N LEU A 79 6.51 -10.79 4.04
CA LEU A 79 5.55 -10.29 5.03
C LEU A 79 4.16 -10.88 4.81
N LYS A 80 3.60 -11.48 5.87
CA LYS A 80 2.23 -11.99 5.87
C LYS A 80 1.22 -10.87 5.65
N ILE A 81 0.13 -11.20 4.95
CA ILE A 81 -1.03 -10.31 4.80
C ILE A 81 -1.80 -10.29 6.14
N SER A 82 -2.30 -9.12 6.52
CA SER A 82 -3.15 -9.00 7.70
C SER A 82 -4.41 -9.89 7.57
N PRO A 83 -4.79 -10.65 8.62
CA PRO A 83 -5.96 -11.52 8.59
C PRO A 83 -7.26 -10.81 8.21
N ILE A 84 -7.39 -9.51 8.50
CA ILE A 84 -8.59 -8.74 8.16
C ILE A 84 -8.77 -8.62 6.64
N PHE A 85 -7.68 -8.38 5.91
CA PHE A 85 -7.70 -8.31 4.45
C PHE A 85 -7.92 -9.68 3.84
N VAL A 86 -7.32 -10.73 4.40
CA VAL A 86 -7.60 -12.11 3.96
C VAL A 86 -9.08 -12.42 4.06
N ARG A 87 -9.75 -12.05 5.16
CA ARG A 87 -11.19 -12.25 5.33
C ARG A 87 -12.02 -11.48 4.31
N ILE A 88 -11.67 -10.23 4.02
CA ILE A 88 -12.34 -9.43 2.98
C ILE A 88 -12.20 -10.13 1.62
N ILE A 89 -10.98 -10.51 1.24
CA ILE A 89 -10.73 -11.19 -0.04
C ILE A 89 -11.46 -12.53 -0.13
N MET A 90 -11.47 -13.33 0.93
CA MET A 90 -12.17 -14.62 0.94
C MET A 90 -13.69 -14.49 0.87
N SER A 91 -14.26 -13.35 1.25
CA SER A 91 -15.70 -13.10 1.15
C SER A 91 -16.16 -12.72 -0.27
N MET A 92 -15.23 -12.44 -1.18
CA MET A 92 -15.53 -12.06 -2.56
C MET A 92 -15.98 -13.28 -3.37
N SER A 93 -17.12 -13.17 -4.04
CA SER A 93 -17.69 -14.27 -4.85
C SER A 93 -16.79 -14.69 -6.02
N TYR A 94 -15.92 -13.79 -6.48
CA TYR A 94 -15.03 -13.97 -7.63
C TYR A 94 -13.56 -14.13 -7.25
N LYS A 95 -13.26 -14.50 -6.00
CA LYS A 95 -11.87 -14.71 -5.54
C LYS A 95 -11.10 -15.74 -6.38
N GLN A 96 -11.75 -16.81 -6.83
CA GLN A 96 -11.10 -17.83 -7.67
C GLN A 96 -10.73 -17.28 -9.05
N ASP A 97 -11.63 -16.52 -9.68
CA ASP A 97 -11.36 -15.83 -10.95
C ASP A 97 -10.21 -14.82 -10.78
N LEU A 98 -10.14 -14.14 -9.64
CA LEU A 98 -9.04 -13.22 -9.32
C LEU A 98 -7.69 -13.92 -9.20
N ASP A 99 -7.64 -15.08 -8.56
CA ASP A 99 -6.42 -15.89 -8.47
C ASP A 99 -5.99 -16.41 -9.85
N SER A 100 -6.94 -16.97 -10.61
CA SER A 100 -6.71 -17.44 -11.98
C SER A 100 -6.16 -16.32 -12.87
N PHE A 101 -6.71 -15.11 -12.76
CA PHE A 101 -6.24 -13.97 -13.53
C PHE A 101 -4.77 -13.63 -13.24
N PHE A 102 -4.32 -13.70 -11.99
CA PHE A 102 -2.92 -13.43 -11.67
C PHE A 102 -1.95 -14.53 -12.11
N GLU A 103 -2.45 -15.77 -12.28
CA GLU A 103 -1.66 -16.90 -12.76
C GLU A 103 -1.57 -16.94 -14.29
N VAL A 104 -2.71 -16.86 -14.99
CA VAL A 104 -2.81 -17.10 -16.44
C VAL A 104 -3.35 -15.91 -17.24
N GLY A 105 -3.82 -14.85 -16.59
CA GLY A 105 -4.36 -13.66 -17.25
C GLY A 105 -5.85 -13.71 -17.59
N GLU A 106 -6.55 -14.77 -17.17
CA GLU A 106 -7.97 -14.99 -17.45
C GLU A 106 -8.75 -15.34 -16.18
N PRO A 107 -10.00 -14.88 -16.02
CA PRO A 107 -10.76 -14.10 -17.02
C PRO A 107 -10.47 -12.59 -16.92
N VAL A 108 -10.24 -11.91 -18.05
CA VAL A 108 -9.96 -10.45 -18.06
C VAL A 108 -11.08 -9.60 -17.45
N ARG A 109 -12.33 -10.08 -17.51
CA ARG A 109 -13.51 -9.41 -16.92
C ARG A 109 -13.35 -9.10 -15.42
N ILE A 110 -12.51 -9.86 -14.72
CA ILE A 110 -12.32 -9.72 -13.28
C ILE A 110 -11.89 -8.32 -12.86
N ILE A 111 -11.14 -7.62 -13.73
CA ILE A 111 -10.71 -6.26 -13.46
C ILE A 111 -11.92 -5.34 -13.38
N HIS A 112 -12.89 -5.51 -14.29
CA HIS A 112 -14.13 -4.75 -14.27
C HIS A 112 -14.98 -5.09 -13.04
N ASP A 113 -15.11 -6.37 -12.70
CA ASP A 113 -15.90 -6.81 -11.54
C ASP A 113 -15.35 -6.25 -10.23
N VAL A 114 -14.02 -6.21 -10.10
CA VAL A 114 -13.34 -5.58 -8.98
C VAL A 114 -13.57 -4.07 -8.97
N MET A 115 -13.36 -3.37 -10.08
CA MET A 115 -13.56 -1.92 -10.17
C MET A 115 -14.99 -1.53 -9.82
N TYR A 116 -15.97 -2.30 -10.30
CA TYR A 116 -17.37 -2.12 -9.99
C TYR A 116 -17.66 -2.33 -8.50
N SER A 117 -17.05 -3.35 -7.87
CA SER A 117 -17.23 -3.61 -6.44
C SER A 117 -16.60 -2.54 -5.54
N ILE A 118 -15.54 -1.88 -6.01
CA ILE A 118 -14.87 -0.78 -5.30
C ILE A 118 -15.72 0.50 -5.31
N SER A 119 -16.44 0.77 -6.40
CA SER A 119 -17.34 1.91 -6.54
C SER A 119 -18.68 1.64 -5.82
N LEU A 120 -18.95 2.38 -4.74
CA LEU A 120 -20.20 2.23 -3.98
C LEU A 120 -21.33 3.07 -4.59
N ASP A 121 -21.00 4.25 -5.12
CA ASP A 121 -21.96 5.16 -5.73
C ASP A 121 -21.27 6.00 -6.83
N ASP A 122 -21.75 5.85 -8.07
CA ASP A 122 -21.23 6.58 -9.24
C ASP A 122 -21.59 8.08 -9.22
N ILE A 123 -22.71 8.45 -8.60
CA ILE A 123 -23.21 9.83 -8.51
C ILE A 123 -22.37 10.62 -7.52
N TYR A 124 -22.15 10.04 -6.32
CA TYR A 124 -21.37 10.70 -5.27
C TYR A 124 -19.88 10.36 -5.31
N ARG A 125 -19.45 9.51 -6.26
CA ARG A 125 -18.06 9.02 -6.40
C ARG A 125 -17.50 8.52 -5.07
N THR A 126 -18.28 7.69 -4.37
CA THR A 126 -17.87 7.07 -3.11
C THR A 126 -17.26 5.70 -3.36
N PHE A 127 -16.22 5.37 -2.59
CA PHE A 127 -15.42 4.18 -2.80
C PHE A 127 -15.29 3.36 -1.51
N ASP A 128 -15.31 2.03 -1.62
CA ASP A 128 -14.99 1.16 -0.48
C ASP A 128 -13.48 1.13 -0.25
N VAL A 129 -13.00 2.07 0.57
CA VAL A 129 -11.59 2.19 0.95
C VAL A 129 -11.06 0.92 1.61
N ARG A 130 -11.89 0.16 2.33
CA ARG A 130 -11.47 -1.09 2.98
C ARG A 130 -11.21 -2.16 1.93
N LEU A 131 -12.06 -2.24 0.91
CA LEU A 131 -11.86 -3.15 -0.22
C LEU A 131 -10.63 -2.75 -1.05
N ILE A 132 -10.42 -1.45 -1.32
CA ILE A 132 -9.20 -0.95 -1.98
C ILE A 132 -7.96 -1.40 -1.20
N ASN A 133 -7.94 -1.18 0.12
CA ASN A 133 -6.84 -1.62 0.99
C ASN A 133 -6.61 -3.13 0.86
N ALA A 134 -7.65 -3.93 1.01
CA ALA A 134 -7.54 -5.39 0.93
C ALA A 134 -6.99 -5.86 -0.42
N ILE A 135 -7.49 -5.30 -1.53
CA ILE A 135 -7.06 -5.67 -2.88
C ILE A 135 -5.61 -5.27 -3.11
N VAL A 136 -5.22 -4.04 -2.79
CA VAL A 136 -3.83 -3.59 -3.01
C VAL A 136 -2.86 -4.47 -2.22
N HIS A 137 -3.15 -4.77 -0.95
CA HIS A 137 -2.33 -5.68 -0.15
C HIS A 137 -2.27 -7.10 -0.76
N TYR A 138 -3.40 -7.61 -1.23
CA TYR A 138 -3.50 -8.94 -1.81
C TYR A 138 -2.69 -9.06 -3.10
N VAL A 139 -2.94 -8.17 -4.06
CA VAL A 139 -2.28 -8.14 -5.37
C VAL A 139 -0.79 -7.89 -5.21
N GLY A 140 -0.38 -6.98 -4.33
CA GLY A 140 1.04 -6.73 -4.05
C GLY A 140 1.75 -7.97 -3.50
N THR A 141 1.11 -8.72 -2.60
CA THR A 141 1.70 -9.96 -2.05
C THR A 141 1.82 -11.03 -3.13
N LYS A 142 0.77 -11.24 -3.94
CA LYS A 142 0.79 -12.19 -5.06
C LYS A 142 1.85 -11.83 -6.10
N ALA A 143 2.04 -10.54 -6.36
CA ALA A 143 3.07 -10.07 -7.28
C ALA A 143 4.49 -10.35 -6.76
N ILE A 144 4.74 -10.12 -5.47
CA ILE A 144 6.01 -10.46 -4.82
C ILE A 144 6.26 -11.96 -4.90
N ASP A 145 5.28 -12.79 -4.54
CA ASP A 145 5.36 -14.25 -4.62
C ASP A 145 5.71 -14.71 -6.04
N TYR A 146 5.03 -14.15 -7.04
CA TYR A 146 5.28 -14.43 -8.46
C TYR A 146 6.71 -14.10 -8.87
N ILE A 147 7.20 -12.91 -8.52
CA ILE A 147 8.57 -12.47 -8.86
C ILE A 147 9.61 -13.37 -8.17
N TYR A 148 9.41 -13.68 -6.88
CA TYR A 148 10.32 -14.53 -6.11
C TYR A 148 10.30 -15.99 -6.59
N SER A 149 9.16 -16.51 -7.04
CA SER A 149 9.06 -17.86 -7.62
C SER A 149 9.95 -18.04 -8.86
N LYS A 150 10.28 -16.93 -9.55
CA LYS A 150 11.20 -16.91 -10.70
C LYS A 150 12.66 -16.68 -10.31
N GLY A 151 12.97 -16.59 -9.01
CA GLY A 151 14.30 -16.26 -8.51
C GLY A 151 14.72 -14.82 -8.78
N LEU A 152 13.76 -13.91 -9.01
CA LEU A 152 14.00 -12.50 -9.29
C LEU A 152 13.69 -11.64 -8.06
N THR A 153 14.14 -10.39 -8.09
CA THR A 153 13.80 -9.36 -7.09
C THR A 153 12.85 -8.32 -7.68
N SER A 154 12.10 -7.61 -6.85
CA SER A 154 11.21 -6.54 -7.31
C SER A 154 12.02 -5.44 -7.99
N SER A 155 11.65 -5.08 -9.21
CA SER A 155 12.26 -3.98 -9.96
C SER A 155 11.27 -3.51 -11.02
N LYS A 156 11.47 -2.32 -11.57
CA LYS A 156 10.59 -1.80 -12.64
C LYS A 156 10.53 -2.75 -13.85
N SER A 157 11.65 -3.38 -14.22
CA SER A 157 11.69 -4.33 -15.33
C SER A 157 11.00 -5.66 -15.02
N ASN A 158 11.09 -6.14 -13.78
CA ASN A 158 10.49 -7.42 -13.38
C ASN A 158 8.99 -7.30 -13.09
N ILE A 159 8.51 -6.09 -12.77
CA ILE A 159 7.09 -5.76 -12.58
C ILE A 159 6.40 -5.56 -13.95
N ALA A 160 7.08 -4.93 -14.91
CA ALA A 160 6.51 -4.58 -16.20
C ALA A 160 5.92 -5.78 -16.95
N GLY A 161 4.69 -5.63 -17.46
CA GLY A 161 4.03 -6.64 -18.28
C GLY A 161 3.41 -7.81 -17.51
N THR A 162 3.57 -7.86 -16.18
CA THR A 162 2.89 -8.84 -15.34
C THR A 162 1.40 -8.55 -15.23
N TRP A 163 0.58 -9.57 -14.98
CA TRP A 163 -0.86 -9.39 -14.76
C TRP A 163 -1.17 -8.50 -13.55
N HIS A 164 -0.34 -8.59 -12.51
CA HIS A 164 -0.40 -7.74 -11.32
C HIS A 164 -0.17 -6.26 -11.66
N GLU A 165 0.82 -5.96 -12.50
CA GLU A 165 1.09 -4.61 -12.98
C GLU A 165 -0.08 -4.08 -13.82
N LYS A 166 -0.55 -4.85 -14.81
CA LYS A 166 -1.71 -4.45 -15.64
C LYS A 166 -2.95 -4.16 -14.81
N PHE A 167 -3.19 -4.97 -13.78
CA PHE A 167 -4.27 -4.76 -12.82
C PHE A 167 -4.12 -3.43 -12.07
N PHE A 168 -2.93 -3.14 -11.54
CA PHE A 168 -2.67 -1.87 -10.87
C PHE A 168 -2.71 -0.67 -11.79
N SER A 169 -2.22 -0.78 -13.03
CA SER A 169 -2.35 0.25 -14.05
C SER A 169 -3.82 0.57 -14.33
N ARG A 170 -4.68 -0.45 -14.39
CA ARG A 170 -6.13 -0.25 -14.57
C ARG A 170 -6.83 0.36 -13.34
N LEU A 171 -6.41 0.03 -12.11
CA LEU A 171 -6.89 0.71 -10.91
C LEU A 171 -6.41 2.18 -10.85
N PHE A 172 -5.19 2.44 -11.31
CA PHE A 172 -4.63 3.78 -11.35
C PHE A 172 -5.39 4.71 -12.32
N GLU A 173 -6.05 4.14 -13.34
CA GLU A 173 -6.92 4.88 -14.27
C GLU A 173 -8.19 5.46 -13.62
N PHE A 174 -8.56 5.07 -12.40
CA PHE A 174 -9.63 5.77 -11.66
C PHE A 174 -9.39 7.28 -11.67
N GLU A 175 -10.46 8.08 -11.65
CA GLU A 175 -10.35 9.54 -11.61
C GLU A 175 -10.65 10.10 -10.21
N GLY A 176 -10.01 11.22 -9.87
CA GLY A 176 -10.32 11.98 -8.66
C GLY A 176 -10.09 11.18 -7.38
N ILE A 177 -11.14 11.04 -6.57
CA ILE A 177 -11.09 10.47 -5.22
C ILE A 177 -10.72 8.98 -5.23
N GLY A 178 -11.13 8.22 -6.26
CA GLY A 178 -10.80 6.79 -6.36
C GLY A 178 -9.30 6.56 -6.53
N ARG A 179 -8.67 7.33 -7.42
CA ARG A 179 -7.21 7.31 -7.60
C ARG A 179 -6.48 7.74 -6.35
N TYR A 180 -6.97 8.78 -5.68
CA TYR A 180 -6.40 9.25 -4.43
C TYR A 180 -6.36 8.14 -3.38
N HIS A 181 -7.47 7.42 -3.18
CA HIS A 181 -7.50 6.29 -2.26
C HIS A 181 -6.53 5.18 -2.66
N PHE A 182 -6.51 4.79 -3.94
CA PHE A 182 -5.59 3.78 -4.45
C PHE A 182 -4.11 4.15 -4.21
N LEU A 183 -3.72 5.37 -4.56
CA LEU A 183 -2.37 5.88 -4.35
C LEU A 183 -2.00 5.98 -2.88
N MET A 184 -2.91 6.49 -2.05
CA MET A 184 -2.72 6.56 -0.61
C MET A 184 -2.52 5.16 -0.03
N THR A 185 -3.27 4.16 -0.50
CA THR A 185 -3.09 2.76 -0.09
C THR A 185 -1.72 2.22 -0.49
N ILE A 186 -1.19 2.55 -1.68
CA ILE A 186 0.18 2.22 -2.08
C ILE A 186 1.20 2.90 -1.17
N CYS A 187 1.03 4.19 -0.90
CA CYS A 187 1.95 4.98 -0.08
C CYS A 187 1.98 4.49 1.38
N ASN A 188 0.84 4.03 1.90
CA ASN A 188 0.76 3.39 3.20
C ASN A 188 1.62 2.11 3.30
N GLN A 189 2.03 1.50 2.19
CA GLN A 189 2.94 0.36 2.20
C GLN A 189 4.41 0.76 2.30
N LEU A 190 4.72 2.05 2.19
CA LEU A 190 6.07 2.60 2.25
C LEU A 190 6.41 2.89 3.72
N THR A 191 6.92 1.86 4.41
CA THR A 191 7.23 1.91 5.85
C THR A 191 8.74 1.71 6.03
N TYR A 192 9.15 0.79 6.88
CA TYR A 192 10.54 0.36 6.99
C TYR A 192 10.94 -0.52 5.80
N GLN A 193 12.25 -0.72 5.60
CA GLN A 193 12.75 -1.55 4.50
C GLN A 193 12.29 -3.00 4.65
N ASN A 194 11.43 -3.43 3.73
CA ASN A 194 10.95 -4.81 3.61
C ASN A 194 10.54 -5.09 2.16
N SER A 195 10.24 -6.36 1.84
CA SER A 195 9.86 -6.77 0.47
C SER A 195 8.65 -6.00 -0.07
N ARG A 196 7.68 -5.70 0.79
CA ARG A 196 6.47 -4.98 0.45
C ARG A 196 6.78 -3.52 0.10
N THR A 197 7.47 -2.81 0.98
CA THR A 197 7.91 -1.43 0.78
C THR A 197 8.75 -1.31 -0.49
N HIS A 198 9.67 -2.25 -0.73
CA HIS A 198 10.47 -2.27 -1.95
C HIS A 198 9.62 -2.46 -3.21
N TYR A 199 8.73 -3.46 -3.22
CA TYR A 199 7.82 -3.70 -4.35
C TYR A 199 6.94 -2.48 -4.65
N PHE A 200 6.27 -1.91 -3.64
CA PHE A 200 5.38 -0.78 -3.84
C PHE A 200 6.13 0.49 -4.23
N ASN A 201 7.37 0.69 -3.78
CA ASN A 201 8.22 1.77 -4.27
C ASN A 201 8.53 1.58 -5.77
N CYS A 202 8.91 0.37 -6.21
CA CYS A 202 9.12 0.10 -7.64
C CYS A 202 7.84 0.25 -8.46
N MET A 203 6.70 -0.21 -7.95
CA MET A 203 5.40 -0.06 -8.60
C MET A 203 4.99 1.40 -8.72
N LEU A 204 5.15 2.19 -7.66
CA LEU A 204 4.86 3.62 -7.68
C LEU A 204 5.71 4.33 -8.73
N GLN A 205 7.03 4.11 -8.73
CA GLN A 205 7.93 4.66 -9.74
C GLN A 205 7.55 4.23 -11.16
N TYR A 206 7.12 2.98 -11.35
CA TYR A 206 6.66 2.47 -12.63
C TYR A 206 5.39 3.21 -13.10
N LEU A 207 4.37 3.33 -12.25
CA LEU A 207 3.14 4.07 -12.55
C LEU A 207 3.46 5.52 -12.97
N PHE A 208 4.29 6.23 -12.21
CA PHE A 208 4.68 7.60 -12.55
C PHE A 208 5.46 7.72 -13.86
N SER A 209 6.35 6.75 -14.14
CA SER A 209 7.15 6.75 -15.37
C SER A 209 6.26 6.59 -16.61
N ASN A 210 5.14 5.89 -16.49
CA ASN A 210 4.19 5.69 -17.59
C ASN A 210 3.19 6.85 -17.75
N VAL A 211 3.09 7.76 -16.78
CA VAL A 211 2.24 8.96 -16.82
C VAL A 211 2.95 10.17 -17.45
N SER A 212 4.25 10.04 -17.76
CA SER A 212 5.16 11.11 -18.18
C SER A 212 4.73 11.98 -19.37
N SER A 213 3.66 11.63 -20.09
CA SER A 213 3.06 12.49 -21.12
C SER A 213 2.04 13.51 -20.60
N ASP A 214 1.57 13.39 -19.36
CA ASP A 214 0.54 14.27 -18.76
C ASP A 214 1.06 14.96 -17.48
N PHE A 215 1.68 16.12 -17.67
CA PHE A 215 2.24 16.96 -16.60
C PHE A 215 1.21 17.33 -15.52
N TYR A 216 -0.07 17.51 -15.90
CA TYR A 216 -1.13 17.88 -14.96
C TYR A 216 -1.48 16.73 -14.02
N MET A 217 -1.43 15.50 -14.53
CA MET A 217 -1.62 14.31 -13.72
C MET A 217 -0.45 14.11 -12.76
N GLN A 218 0.79 14.33 -13.20
CA GLN A 218 1.97 14.23 -12.33
C GLN A 218 1.92 15.21 -11.16
N ASP A 219 1.64 16.50 -11.40
CA ASP A 219 1.54 17.52 -10.33
C ASP A 219 0.40 17.20 -9.35
N LYS A 220 -0.75 16.72 -9.83
CA LYS A 220 -1.83 16.28 -8.95
C LYS A 220 -1.46 15.09 -8.08
N ILE A 221 -0.72 14.13 -8.62
CA ILE A 221 -0.32 12.95 -7.87
C ILE A 221 0.76 13.31 -6.84
N VAL A 222 1.75 14.12 -7.21
CA VAL A 222 2.80 14.58 -6.28
C VAL A 222 2.22 15.40 -5.13
N ARG A 223 1.13 16.14 -5.34
CA ARG A 223 0.43 16.88 -4.26
C ARG A 223 -0.47 16.00 -3.39
N GLN A 224 -0.74 14.77 -3.80
CA GLN A 224 -1.66 13.83 -3.14
C GLN A 224 -0.93 12.76 -2.31
N VAL A 225 0.36 12.56 -2.59
CA VAL A 225 1.30 11.71 -1.84
C VAL A 225 2.05 12.57 -0.85
#